data_AF-A0A7C9RY93-F1
#
_entry.id   AF-A0A7C9RY93-F1
#
_cell.length_a   1.000
_cell.length_b   1.000
_cell.length_c   1.000
_cell.angle_alpha   90.00
_cell.angle_beta   90.00
_cell.angle_gamma   90.00
#
_symmetry.space_group_name_H-M   'P 1'
#
loop_
_entity.id
_entity.type
_entity.pdbx_description
1 polymer ?
#
loop_
_entity_poly.entity_id
_entity_poly.type
_entity_poly.pdbx_seq_one_letter_code
_entity_poly.pdbx_strand_id
1 'polypeptide(L)'
;MFTVKRAATAALALAALIGLGALVPNSSPTADPVLVSAEADPVTWKIRERIAKIAIEERNKPEDPPGSNNYPKHYQLNNNIVRPAEWCGVFVNWAWSQGGASKIPQMKAPKDKKGKVKHKEQGHYATYWQKWAKDTKRWKSTPSLGDAVVFGNYPDGKGHVALVVDVKFDKKGKATHVKTVEGNVGQKVTYFDKWRKISDIRGGEGKRKVSGFVSPV
;
A
#
# COMPACT_ATOMS: atom_id res chain seq x y z
N MET A 1 66.38 38.93 53.23
CA MET A 1 65.12 38.17 53.42
C MET A 1 65.16 37.01 52.42
N PHE A 2 65.10 35.80 52.99
CA PHE A 2 65.37 34.42 52.55
C PHE A 2 65.76 34.01 51.11
N THR A 3 66.50 32.90 51.13
CA THR A 3 67.52 32.41 50.20
C THR A 3 67.29 30.90 50.01
N VAL A 4 67.17 30.43 48.76
CA VAL A 4 67.86 29.23 48.18
C VAL A 4 67.38 27.77 48.43
N LYS A 5 67.48 26.99 47.31
CA LYS A 5 67.66 25.51 47.08
C LYS A 5 66.43 24.59 47.28
N ARG A 6 65.97 23.81 46.30
CA ARG A 6 66.51 22.70 45.43
C ARG A 6 66.25 21.30 46.00
N ALA A 7 65.78 20.42 45.11
CA ALA A 7 65.91 18.94 45.02
C ALA A 7 65.00 18.09 45.95
N ALA A 8 64.13 17.26 45.36
CA ALA A 8 64.25 15.79 45.18
C ALA A 8 63.95 15.02 46.49
N THR A 9 63.12 13.97 46.56
CA THR A 9 63.15 12.73 45.77
C THR A 9 61.87 11.91 46.03
N ALA A 10 61.59 11.00 45.09
CA ALA A 10 60.51 10.05 44.96
C ALA A 10 60.06 9.23 46.19
N ALA A 11 58.80 8.79 46.14
CA ALA A 11 58.43 7.42 46.44
C ALA A 11 57.29 6.95 45.52
N LEU A 12 57.58 5.91 44.74
CA LEU A 12 56.64 5.09 43.97
C LEU A 12 55.59 4.44 44.88
N ALA A 13 54.36 4.31 44.38
CA ALA A 13 53.66 3.03 44.42
C ALA A 13 52.53 2.99 43.37
N LEU A 14 52.61 1.94 42.54
CA LEU A 14 51.66 1.50 41.52
C LEU A 14 50.24 1.32 42.07
N ALA A 15 49.25 1.72 41.28
CA ALA A 15 48.03 0.94 41.12
C ALA A 15 47.45 1.20 39.72
N ALA A 16 47.44 0.14 38.92
CA ALA A 16 46.82 0.08 37.61
C ALA A 16 45.29 0.23 37.71
N LEU A 17 44.68 0.94 36.76
CA LEU A 17 43.33 0.59 36.32
C LEU A 17 43.07 1.05 34.89
N ILE A 18 42.76 0.05 34.09
CA ILE A 18 42.29 0.05 32.71
C ILE A 18 40.95 0.80 32.66
N GLY A 19 40.83 1.79 31.78
CA GLY A 19 39.62 2.61 31.64
C GLY A 19 39.27 2.85 30.17
N LEU A 20 38.42 1.95 29.66
CA LEU A 20 37.62 1.94 28.43
C LEU A 20 37.67 3.18 27.53
N GLY A 21 38.11 2.97 26.28
CA GLY A 21 37.70 3.80 25.15
C GLY A 21 36.19 3.68 24.92
N ALA A 22 35.51 4.82 24.88
CA ALA A 22 34.09 4.91 24.55
C ALA A 22 33.88 4.51 23.08
N LEU A 23 33.39 3.30 22.86
CA LEU A 23 32.78 2.90 21.59
C LEU A 23 31.51 3.71 21.39
N VAL A 24 31.52 4.61 20.42
CA VAL A 24 30.32 5.30 19.93
C VAL A 24 29.51 4.27 19.14
N PRO A 25 28.27 3.90 19.55
CA PRO A 25 27.46 3.00 18.76
C PRO A 25 26.93 3.75 17.53
N ASN A 26 27.61 3.56 16.40
CA ASN A 26 27.13 3.97 15.09
C ASN A 26 25.89 3.13 14.78
N SER A 27 24.72 3.69 15.09
CA SER A 27 23.43 3.04 14.86
C SER A 27 23.07 3.18 13.39
N SER A 28 23.70 2.35 12.56
CA SER A 28 23.29 2.17 11.17
C SER A 28 21.82 1.72 11.16
N PRO A 29 20.92 2.41 10.43
CA PRO A 29 19.57 1.90 10.23
C PRO A 29 19.69 0.61 9.42
N THR A 30 19.57 -0.54 10.09
CA THR A 30 19.31 -1.82 9.45
C THR A 30 17.97 -1.68 8.73
N ALA A 31 18.05 -1.42 7.42
CA ALA A 31 16.92 -1.61 6.54
C ALA A 31 16.46 -3.06 6.71
N ASP A 32 15.24 -3.24 7.21
CA ASP A 32 14.61 -4.56 7.29
C ASP A 32 14.73 -5.22 5.89
N PRO A 33 15.23 -6.47 5.77
CA PRO A 33 15.26 -7.15 4.50
C PRO A 33 13.82 -7.34 4.03
N VAL A 34 13.46 -6.63 2.95
CA VAL A 34 12.24 -6.92 2.18
C VAL A 34 12.46 -8.28 1.56
N LEU A 35 11.93 -9.32 2.20
CA LEU A 35 11.87 -10.66 1.64
C LEU A 35 10.93 -10.60 0.44
N VAL A 36 11.53 -10.41 -0.74
CA VAL A 36 10.85 -10.56 -2.03
C VAL A 36 10.32 -11.98 -2.08
N SER A 37 9.00 -12.12 -2.17
CA SER A 37 8.31 -13.41 -2.31
C SER A 37 9.02 -14.24 -3.38
N ALA A 38 9.46 -15.44 -3.00
CA ALA A 38 10.08 -16.38 -3.91
C ALA A 38 9.17 -16.64 -5.13
N GLU A 39 9.77 -16.53 -6.32
CA GLU A 39 9.23 -16.86 -7.65
C GLU A 39 8.15 -15.96 -8.25
N ALA A 40 8.21 -14.63 -8.08
CA ALA A 40 7.64 -13.78 -9.12
C ALA A 40 8.56 -13.82 -10.35
N ASP A 41 8.05 -14.29 -11.50
CA ASP A 41 8.73 -14.10 -12.79
C ASP A 41 9.16 -12.62 -12.93
N PRO A 42 10.40 -12.32 -13.36
CA PRO A 42 10.91 -10.94 -13.42
C PRO A 42 10.00 -9.95 -14.15
N VAL A 43 9.25 -10.40 -15.18
CA VAL A 43 8.29 -9.54 -15.90
C VAL A 43 7.11 -9.20 -15.00
N THR A 44 6.54 -10.21 -14.36
CA THR A 44 5.45 -10.10 -13.38
C THR A 44 5.80 -9.16 -12.23
N TRP A 45 7.02 -9.27 -11.67
CA TRP A 45 7.49 -8.37 -10.62
C TRP A 45 7.59 -6.91 -11.08
N LYS A 46 8.20 -6.66 -12.25
CA LYS A 46 8.33 -5.30 -12.80
C LYS A 46 6.98 -4.62 -13.05
N ILE A 47 5.97 -5.38 -13.48
CA ILE A 47 4.59 -4.87 -13.63
C ILE A 47 4.05 -4.43 -12.26
N ARG A 48 4.18 -5.26 -11.23
CA ARG A 48 3.70 -4.94 -9.87
C ARG A 48 4.36 -3.69 -9.29
N GLU A 49 5.68 -3.59 -9.44
CA GLU A 49 6.45 -2.43 -9.01
C GLU A 49 6.00 -1.16 -9.73
N ARG A 50 5.81 -1.23 -11.05
CA ARG A 50 5.32 -0.11 -11.86
C ARG A 50 3.92 0.33 -11.43
N ILE A 51 3.01 -0.62 -11.20
CA ILE A 51 1.65 -0.35 -10.69
C ILE A 51 1.73 0.43 -9.37
N ALA A 52 2.52 -0.05 -8.41
CA ALA A 52 2.67 0.59 -7.10
C ALA A 52 3.27 2.00 -7.20
N LYS A 53 4.32 2.16 -8.01
CA LYS A 53 4.97 3.45 -8.27
C LYS A 53 3.98 4.47 -8.83
N ILE A 54 3.26 4.12 -9.90
CA ILE A 54 2.28 5.01 -10.55
C ILE A 54 1.21 5.46 -9.56
N ALA A 55 0.72 4.56 -8.72
CA ALA A 55 -0.27 4.91 -7.72
C ALA A 55 0.27 5.88 -6.66
N ILE A 56 1.51 5.70 -6.20
CA ILE A 56 2.15 6.61 -5.25
C ILE A 56 2.37 8.01 -5.86
N GLU A 57 2.65 8.08 -7.15
CA GLU A 57 2.83 9.34 -7.90
C GLU A 57 1.53 10.16 -7.98
N GLU A 58 0.37 9.49 -7.95
CA GLU A 58 -0.94 10.15 -7.94
C GLU A 58 -1.40 10.64 -6.56
N ARG A 59 -0.57 10.53 -5.52
CA ARG A 59 -0.91 11.03 -4.18
C ARG A 59 -1.35 12.50 -4.22
N ASN A 60 -2.38 12.83 -3.43
CA ASN A 60 -3.00 14.15 -3.34
C ASN A 60 -3.68 14.68 -4.61
N LYS A 61 -3.85 13.88 -5.67
CA LYS A 61 -4.68 14.28 -6.80
C LYS A 61 -6.13 14.47 -6.32
N PRO A 62 -6.71 15.67 -6.47
CA PRO A 62 -8.04 15.97 -5.97
C PRO A 62 -9.13 15.45 -6.93
N GLU A 63 -10.38 15.56 -6.50
CA GLU A 63 -11.54 15.43 -7.40
C GLU A 63 -11.46 16.41 -8.59
N ASP A 64 -12.11 16.04 -9.69
CA ASP A 64 -12.19 16.86 -10.90
C ASP A 64 -13.64 16.97 -11.40
N PRO A 65 -14.31 18.12 -11.32
CA PRO A 65 -13.88 19.33 -10.61
C PRO A 65 -13.87 19.13 -9.08
N PRO A 66 -13.20 20.01 -8.32
CA PRO A 66 -13.21 19.95 -6.85
C PRO A 66 -14.63 19.96 -6.25
N GLY A 67 -14.89 19.10 -5.26
CA GLY A 67 -16.17 18.99 -4.57
C GLY A 67 -17.27 18.23 -5.34
N SER A 68 -16.94 17.65 -6.49
CA SER A 68 -17.91 16.95 -7.34
C SER A 68 -18.05 15.45 -7.04
N ASN A 69 -17.21 14.90 -6.16
CA ASN A 69 -17.08 13.46 -5.94
C ASN A 69 -16.72 12.68 -7.23
N ASN A 70 -16.22 13.37 -8.26
CA ASN A 70 -15.73 12.76 -9.48
C ASN A 70 -14.24 12.52 -9.42
N TYR A 71 -13.83 11.41 -10.00
CA TYR A 71 -12.43 11.12 -10.22
C TYR A 71 -11.83 11.98 -11.37
N PRO A 72 -10.51 12.27 -11.34
CA PRO A 72 -9.75 12.88 -12.43
C PRO A 72 -10.00 12.25 -13.80
N LYS A 73 -10.26 13.06 -14.84
CA LYS A 73 -10.62 12.57 -16.19
C LYS A 73 -9.67 11.51 -16.75
N HIS A 74 -8.37 11.59 -16.49
CA HIS A 74 -7.38 10.65 -17.00
C HIS A 74 -7.50 9.22 -16.45
N TYR A 75 -8.28 9.01 -15.38
CA TYR A 75 -8.59 7.66 -14.90
C TYR A 75 -9.66 6.93 -15.75
N GLN A 76 -10.35 7.64 -16.65
CA GLN A 76 -11.35 7.05 -17.54
C GLN A 76 -10.68 6.33 -18.71
N LEU A 77 -10.33 5.06 -18.54
CA LEU A 77 -9.63 4.27 -19.56
C LEU A 77 -10.44 3.99 -20.83
N ASN A 78 -11.77 3.97 -20.74
CA ASN A 78 -12.66 3.67 -21.86
C ASN A 78 -14.09 4.16 -21.59
N ASN A 79 -14.94 4.09 -22.62
CA ASN A 79 -16.34 4.55 -22.57
C ASN A 79 -17.27 3.73 -21.65
N ASN A 80 -16.84 2.56 -21.17
CA ASN A 80 -17.63 1.85 -20.17
C ASN A 80 -17.53 2.53 -18.80
N ILE A 81 -16.39 3.15 -18.48
CA ILE A 81 -16.17 3.84 -17.21
C ILE A 81 -16.78 5.24 -17.30
N VAL A 82 -17.75 5.55 -16.45
CA VAL A 82 -18.51 6.81 -16.50
C VAL A 82 -18.22 7.70 -15.30
N ARG A 83 -18.55 8.99 -15.41
CA ARG A 83 -18.40 9.99 -14.33
C ARG A 83 -19.79 10.56 -13.97
N PRO A 84 -20.24 10.49 -12.71
CA PRO A 84 -19.59 9.90 -11.55
C PRO A 84 -19.62 8.36 -11.58
N ALA A 85 -18.53 7.76 -11.11
CA ALA A 85 -18.45 6.38 -10.68
C ALA A 85 -17.52 6.29 -9.48
N GLU A 86 -17.40 5.10 -8.91
CA GLU A 86 -16.76 4.91 -7.62
C GLU A 86 -15.25 4.86 -7.78
N TRP A 87 -14.68 6.02 -7.47
CA TRP A 87 -13.31 6.38 -7.78
C TRP A 87 -12.30 5.37 -7.22
N CYS A 88 -12.54 4.79 -6.04
CA CYS A 88 -11.62 3.83 -5.44
C CYS A 88 -11.27 2.66 -6.38
N GLY A 89 -12.25 2.01 -7.01
CA GLY A 89 -12.01 0.98 -8.01
C GLY A 89 -11.53 1.51 -9.35
N VAL A 90 -12.03 2.66 -9.80
CA VAL A 90 -11.60 3.27 -11.07
C VAL A 90 -10.10 3.61 -11.03
N PHE A 91 -9.63 4.15 -9.91
CA PHE A 91 -8.22 4.45 -9.67
C PHE A 91 -7.35 3.19 -9.74
N VAL A 92 -7.73 2.11 -9.04
CA VAL A 92 -6.97 0.84 -9.06
C VAL A 92 -6.94 0.25 -10.47
N ASN A 93 -8.07 0.26 -11.18
CA ASN A 93 -8.15 -0.21 -12.57
C ASN A 93 -7.24 0.58 -13.51
N TRP A 94 -7.23 1.91 -13.37
CA TRP A 94 -6.33 2.79 -14.10
C TRP A 94 -4.86 2.49 -13.78
N ALA A 95 -4.48 2.40 -12.51
CA ALA A 95 -3.10 2.11 -12.10
C ALA A 95 -2.60 0.76 -12.65
N TRP A 96 -3.47 -0.25 -12.64
CA TRP A 96 -3.19 -1.55 -13.26
C TRP A 96 -2.95 -1.44 -14.77
N SER A 97 -3.79 -0.69 -15.47
CA SER A 97 -3.63 -0.46 -16.92
C SER A 97 -2.31 0.23 -17.23
N GLN A 98 -1.97 1.30 -16.51
CA GLN A 98 -0.73 2.05 -16.74
C GLN A 98 0.51 1.23 -16.37
N GLY A 99 0.40 0.36 -15.37
CA GLY A 99 1.47 -0.54 -14.98
C GLY A 99 1.71 -1.73 -15.92
N GLY A 100 0.82 -1.97 -16.88
CA GLY A 100 0.94 -3.05 -17.85
C GLY A 100 0.32 -4.38 -17.40
N ALA A 101 -0.67 -4.36 -16.52
CA ALA A 101 -1.41 -5.57 -16.14
C ALA A 101 -2.05 -6.23 -17.37
N SER A 102 -1.86 -7.54 -17.52
CA SER A 102 -2.36 -8.30 -18.68
C SER A 102 -3.87 -8.51 -18.67
N LYS A 103 -4.50 -8.42 -17.50
CA LYS A 103 -5.96 -8.52 -17.33
C LYS A 103 -6.42 -7.54 -16.28
N ILE A 104 -7.36 -6.70 -16.67
CA ILE A 104 -8.01 -5.76 -15.78
C ILE A 104 -9.53 -5.95 -15.85
N PRO A 105 -10.27 -5.65 -14.78
CA PRO A 105 -11.72 -5.59 -14.87
C PRO A 105 -12.14 -4.60 -15.96
N GLN A 106 -13.15 -4.95 -16.76
CA GLN A 106 -13.72 -4.05 -17.77
C GLN A 106 -14.50 -2.88 -17.15
N MET A 107 -14.72 -2.94 -15.84
CA MET A 107 -15.46 -1.94 -15.06
C MET A 107 -16.82 -1.66 -15.67
N LYS A 108 -17.53 -2.66 -16.23
CA LYS A 108 -18.89 -2.44 -16.74
C LYS A 108 -19.84 -2.19 -15.56
N ALA A 109 -20.67 -1.16 -15.66
CA ALA A 109 -21.68 -0.88 -14.63
C ALA A 109 -22.63 -2.09 -14.50
N PRO A 110 -22.90 -2.58 -13.27
CA PRO A 110 -23.82 -3.68 -13.08
C PRO A 110 -25.25 -3.28 -13.44
N LYS A 111 -26.07 -4.27 -13.79
CA LYS A 111 -27.52 -4.11 -13.93
C LYS A 111 -28.20 -4.65 -12.68
N ASP A 112 -29.27 -3.99 -12.24
CA ASP A 112 -30.13 -4.53 -11.19
C ASP A 112 -31.03 -5.66 -11.72
N LYS A 113 -31.83 -6.26 -10.83
CA LYS A 113 -32.76 -7.36 -11.19
C LYS A 113 -33.83 -6.94 -12.23
N LYS A 114 -34.04 -5.65 -12.42
CA LYS A 114 -34.97 -5.06 -13.41
C LYS A 114 -34.24 -4.63 -14.69
N GLY A 115 -32.95 -4.93 -14.82
CA GLY A 115 -32.13 -4.57 -15.97
C GLY A 115 -31.61 -3.14 -15.98
N LYS A 116 -31.87 -2.34 -14.94
CA LYS A 116 -31.43 -0.93 -14.87
C LYS A 116 -29.94 -0.85 -14.59
N VAL A 117 -29.23 -0.06 -15.37
CA VAL A 117 -27.79 0.16 -15.21
C VAL A 117 -27.53 1.01 -13.97
N LYS A 118 -26.62 0.54 -13.12
CA LYS A 118 -26.22 1.21 -11.88
C LYS A 118 -24.84 1.86 -12.04
N HIS A 119 -24.80 2.95 -12.80
CA HIS A 119 -23.58 3.68 -13.15
C HIS A 119 -22.72 4.06 -11.94
N LYS A 120 -23.34 4.52 -10.85
CA LYS A 120 -22.60 4.90 -9.65
C LYS A 120 -21.90 3.71 -9.00
N GLU A 121 -22.47 2.51 -9.01
CA GLU A 121 -21.89 1.34 -8.33
C GLU A 121 -20.66 0.73 -9.05
N GLN A 122 -20.29 1.29 -10.19
CA GLN A 122 -19.10 0.92 -10.96
C GLN A 122 -17.83 1.27 -10.21
N GLY A 123 -17.07 0.26 -9.77
CA GLY A 123 -15.80 0.44 -9.07
C GLY A 123 -15.85 0.30 -7.54
N HIS A 124 -16.99 0.56 -6.89
CA HIS A 124 -17.17 0.37 -5.43
C HIS A 124 -17.41 -1.07 -5.05
N TYR A 125 -17.99 -1.81 -6.00
CA TYR A 125 -18.52 -3.12 -5.73
C TYR A 125 -17.32 -4.03 -5.38
N ALA A 126 -17.02 -4.20 -4.08
CA ALA A 126 -16.17 -5.27 -3.57
C ALA A 126 -16.63 -6.61 -4.14
N THR A 127 -17.94 -6.77 -4.20
CA THR A 127 -18.74 -7.57 -5.11
C THR A 127 -18.26 -7.75 -6.56
N TYR A 128 -18.01 -6.69 -7.32
CA TYR A 128 -17.53 -6.76 -8.70
C TYR A 128 -16.08 -7.23 -8.74
N TRP A 129 -15.21 -6.64 -7.91
CA TRP A 129 -13.81 -7.02 -7.82
C TRP A 129 -13.62 -8.47 -7.34
N GLN A 130 -14.31 -8.85 -6.27
CA GLN A 130 -14.31 -10.20 -5.72
C GLN A 130 -14.89 -11.22 -6.70
N LYS A 131 -16.03 -10.91 -7.34
CA LYS A 131 -16.62 -11.81 -8.35
C LYS A 131 -15.67 -11.96 -9.54
N TRP A 132 -15.22 -10.85 -10.14
CA TRP A 132 -14.30 -10.87 -11.27
C TRP A 132 -13.01 -11.62 -10.93
N ALA A 133 -12.45 -11.38 -9.76
CA ALA A 133 -11.25 -12.06 -9.28
C ALA A 133 -11.45 -13.56 -9.14
N LYS A 134 -12.59 -14.00 -8.60
CA LYS A 134 -12.92 -15.43 -8.47
C LYS A 134 -13.12 -16.06 -9.85
N ASP A 135 -13.90 -15.43 -10.72
CA ASP A 135 -14.17 -15.91 -12.09
C ASP A 135 -12.88 -16.03 -12.92
N THR A 136 -11.92 -15.13 -12.71
CA THR A 136 -10.64 -15.08 -13.44
C THR A 136 -9.48 -15.78 -12.73
N LYS A 137 -9.73 -16.44 -11.59
CA LYS A 137 -8.71 -17.11 -10.74
C LYS A 137 -7.60 -16.16 -10.22
N ARG A 138 -7.94 -14.88 -10.01
CA ARG A 138 -7.06 -13.82 -9.51
C ARG A 138 -7.28 -13.47 -8.03
N TRP A 139 -8.25 -14.10 -7.38
CA TRP A 139 -8.51 -13.92 -5.95
C TRP A 139 -7.41 -14.55 -5.10
N LYS A 140 -6.94 -13.83 -4.07
CA LYS A 140 -5.86 -14.26 -3.17
C LYS A 140 -6.22 -13.99 -1.71
N SER A 141 -5.71 -14.82 -0.81
CA SER A 141 -5.80 -14.64 0.65
C SER A 141 -4.62 -13.86 1.23
N THR A 142 -3.48 -13.85 0.54
CA THR A 142 -2.25 -13.15 0.91
C THR A 142 -1.99 -12.03 -0.10
N PRO A 143 -1.71 -10.79 0.37
CA PRO A 143 -1.40 -9.69 -0.53
C PRO A 143 0.00 -9.81 -1.14
N SER A 144 0.12 -9.28 -2.34
CA SER A 144 1.37 -8.94 -3.00
C SER A 144 1.39 -7.48 -3.41
N LEU A 145 2.58 -6.95 -3.71
CA LEU A 145 2.74 -5.63 -4.30
C LEU A 145 1.86 -5.48 -5.56
N GLY A 146 1.16 -4.36 -5.68
CA GLY A 146 0.26 -4.07 -6.80
C GLY A 146 -1.11 -4.75 -6.75
N ASP A 147 -1.36 -5.63 -5.77
CA ASP A 147 -2.69 -6.22 -5.60
C ASP A 147 -3.73 -5.17 -5.20
N ALA A 148 -4.98 -5.41 -5.58
CA ALA A 148 -6.11 -4.69 -5.00
C ALA A 148 -6.48 -5.31 -3.65
N VAL A 149 -6.64 -4.50 -2.60
CA VAL A 149 -7.28 -4.91 -1.35
C VAL A 149 -8.78 -4.72 -1.50
N VAL A 150 -9.58 -5.74 -1.18
CA VAL A 150 -11.04 -5.64 -1.22
C VAL A 150 -11.58 -5.62 0.22
N PHE A 151 -12.34 -4.58 0.55
CA PHE A 151 -13.02 -4.43 1.83
C PHE A 151 -14.51 -4.76 1.67
N GLY A 152 -15.06 -5.63 2.51
CA GLY A 152 -16.44 -6.12 2.40
C GLY A 152 -16.59 -7.33 1.49
N ASN A 153 -17.78 -7.95 1.47
CA ASN A 153 -18.06 -9.20 0.75
C ASN A 153 -19.20 -9.06 -0.24
N TYR A 154 -19.21 -9.86 -1.30
CA TYR A 154 -20.37 -10.01 -2.17
C TYR A 154 -21.61 -10.56 -1.42
N PRO A 155 -22.86 -10.07 -1.68
CA PRO A 155 -23.29 -9.02 -2.60
C PRO A 155 -23.33 -7.58 -2.00
N ASP A 156 -22.63 -7.29 -0.89
CA ASP A 156 -22.69 -6.00 -0.18
C ASP A 156 -22.17 -4.85 -1.04
N GLY A 157 -23.01 -3.84 -1.24
CA GLY A 157 -22.70 -2.66 -2.05
C GLY A 157 -21.90 -1.58 -1.33
N LYS A 158 -21.52 -1.82 -0.07
CA LYS A 158 -20.77 -0.90 0.81
C LYS A 158 -19.26 -1.15 0.82
N GLY A 159 -18.76 -1.79 -0.23
CA GLY A 159 -17.38 -2.23 -0.33
C GLY A 159 -16.38 -1.09 -0.48
N HIS A 160 -15.09 -1.39 -0.51
CA HIS A 160 -14.07 -0.45 -0.94
C HIS A 160 -12.90 -1.19 -1.55
N VAL A 161 -12.10 -0.48 -2.33
CA VAL A 161 -10.91 -1.03 -2.96
C VAL A 161 -9.72 -0.09 -2.73
N ALA A 162 -8.60 -0.67 -2.32
CA ALA A 162 -7.32 0.01 -2.20
C ALA A 162 -6.28 -0.70 -3.08
N LEU A 163 -5.18 -0.02 -3.41
CA LEU A 163 -4.02 -0.65 -4.04
C LEU A 163 -2.93 -0.91 -3.00
N VAL A 164 -2.40 -2.13 -2.92
CA VAL A 164 -1.22 -2.48 -2.12
C VAL A 164 0.02 -1.89 -2.79
N VAL A 165 0.76 -1.05 -2.06
CA VAL A 165 2.02 -0.46 -2.55
C VAL A 165 3.24 -0.89 -1.73
N ASP A 166 3.02 -1.62 -0.64
CA ASP A 166 4.08 -2.24 0.15
C ASP A 166 3.51 -3.39 0.99
N VAL A 167 4.30 -4.43 1.25
CA VAL A 167 3.90 -5.61 2.03
C VAL A 167 4.99 -5.96 3.05
N LYS A 168 4.60 -6.04 4.32
CA LYS A 168 5.49 -6.51 5.40
C LYS A 168 5.18 -7.95 5.74
N PHE A 169 6.22 -8.78 5.74
CA PHE A 169 6.15 -10.19 6.13
C PHE A 169 6.71 -10.39 7.55
N ASP A 170 6.18 -11.36 8.28
CA ASP A 170 6.80 -11.83 9.53
C ASP A 170 7.98 -12.78 9.26
N LYS A 171 8.65 -13.22 10.33
CA LYS A 171 9.78 -14.17 10.26
C LYS A 171 9.41 -15.52 9.64
N LYS A 172 8.13 -15.86 9.55
CA LYS A 172 7.62 -17.10 8.95
C LYS A 172 7.15 -16.90 7.50
N GLY A 173 7.40 -15.73 6.92
CA GLY A 173 6.99 -15.39 5.56
C GLY A 173 5.50 -15.08 5.40
N LYS A 174 4.75 -14.86 6.49
CA LYS A 174 3.34 -14.48 6.43
C LYS A 174 3.22 -12.97 6.25
N ALA A 175 2.45 -12.52 5.27
CA ALA A 175 2.11 -11.11 5.15
C ALA A 175 1.27 -10.65 6.36
N THR A 176 1.72 -9.59 7.02
CA THR A 176 1.10 -9.08 8.26
C THR A 176 0.59 -7.66 8.12
N HIS A 177 1.30 -6.82 7.37
CA HIS A 177 0.95 -5.42 7.17
C HIS A 177 1.06 -5.03 5.71
N VAL A 178 0.33 -3.99 5.35
CA VAL A 178 0.40 -3.35 4.04
C VAL A 178 0.47 -1.84 4.18
N LYS A 179 1.05 -1.19 3.19
CA LYS A 179 0.78 0.21 2.86
C LYS A 179 -0.09 0.25 1.61
N THR A 180 -0.95 1.26 1.49
CA THR A 180 -1.86 1.33 0.35
C THR A 180 -2.02 2.75 -0.18
N VAL A 181 -2.47 2.84 -1.43
CA VAL A 181 -3.00 4.06 -2.01
C VAL A 181 -4.48 3.85 -2.31
N GLU A 182 -5.31 4.83 -1.98
CA GLU A 182 -6.77 4.76 -2.06
C GLU A 182 -7.32 5.97 -2.78
N GLY A 183 -8.21 5.75 -3.75
CA GLY A 183 -8.97 6.81 -4.38
C GLY A 183 -10.11 7.28 -3.48
N ASN A 184 -10.39 8.58 -3.52
CA ASN A 184 -11.51 9.25 -2.83
C ASN A 184 -11.52 9.19 -1.30
N VAL A 185 -10.34 9.15 -0.67
CA VAL A 185 -10.25 9.35 0.78
C VAL A 185 -10.03 10.83 1.03
N GLY A 186 -11.06 11.51 1.55
CA GLY A 186 -11.03 12.95 1.77
C GLY A 186 -10.93 13.74 0.46
N GLN A 187 -11.73 13.36 -0.54
CA GLN A 187 -11.83 14.05 -1.84
C GLN A 187 -10.52 14.07 -2.66
N LYS A 188 -9.64 13.09 -2.41
CA LYS A 188 -8.36 12.94 -3.10
C LYS A 188 -7.86 11.50 -3.12
N VAL A 189 -6.84 11.26 -3.92
CA VAL A 189 -5.98 10.07 -3.77
C VAL A 189 -5.15 10.22 -2.50
N THR A 190 -5.28 9.25 -1.59
CA THR A 190 -4.54 9.24 -0.32
C THR A 190 -3.57 8.08 -0.28
N TYR A 191 -2.31 8.38 0.00
CA TYR A 191 -1.30 7.40 0.33
C TYR A 191 -1.24 7.18 1.84
N PHE A 192 -1.51 5.96 2.29
CA PHE A 192 -1.34 5.53 3.67
C PHE A 192 0.07 4.97 3.86
N ASP A 193 1.01 5.86 4.20
CA ASP A 193 2.44 5.60 4.33
C ASP A 193 2.84 4.82 5.59
N LYS A 194 1.96 4.75 6.59
CA LYS A 194 2.12 3.94 7.80
C LYS A 194 1.78 2.49 7.54
N TRP A 195 2.56 1.57 8.14
CA TRP A 195 2.24 0.15 8.14
C TRP A 195 0.92 -0.10 8.87
N ARG A 196 -0.03 -0.74 8.18
CA ARG A 196 -1.32 -1.09 8.77
C ARG A 196 -1.50 -2.60 8.77
N LYS A 197 -1.86 -3.17 9.92
CA LYS A 197 -2.07 -4.62 10.07
C LYS A 197 -3.28 -5.05 9.24
N ILE A 198 -3.11 -6.08 8.43
CA ILE A 198 -4.14 -6.55 7.48
C ILE A 198 -5.45 -6.91 8.19
N SER A 199 -5.37 -7.49 9.41
CA SER A 199 -6.54 -7.86 10.21
C SER A 199 -7.36 -6.67 10.72
N ASP A 200 -6.76 -5.47 10.72
CA ASP A 200 -7.26 -4.30 11.45
C ASP A 200 -7.65 -3.16 10.50
N ILE A 201 -7.13 -3.14 9.27
CA ILE A 201 -7.56 -2.17 8.26
C ILE A 201 -9.03 -2.32 7.91
N ARG A 202 -9.68 -1.18 7.71
CA ARG A 202 -11.09 -1.06 7.36
C ARG A 202 -11.24 -0.04 6.24
N GLY A 203 -12.21 -0.26 5.36
CA GLY A 203 -12.54 0.64 4.25
C GLY A 203 -14.02 0.59 3.91
N GLY A 204 -14.50 1.55 3.13
CA GLY A 204 -15.88 1.61 2.67
C GLY A 204 -16.89 2.05 3.74
N GLU A 205 -18.15 2.10 3.35
CA GLU A 205 -19.24 2.47 4.23
C GLU A 205 -19.40 1.43 5.36
N GLY A 206 -19.52 1.90 6.60
CA GLY A 206 -19.60 1.02 7.77
C GLY A 206 -18.28 0.31 8.12
N LYS A 207 -17.13 0.80 7.63
CA LYS A 207 -15.79 0.34 8.00
C LYS A 207 -15.63 -1.18 7.82
N ARG A 208 -15.85 -1.68 6.60
CA ARG A 208 -15.78 -3.10 6.28
C ARG A 208 -14.36 -3.65 6.44
N LYS A 209 -14.24 -4.90 6.88
CA LYS A 209 -12.96 -5.63 6.97
C LYS A 209 -12.49 -6.05 5.58
N VAL A 210 -11.18 -6.32 5.46
CA VAL A 210 -10.62 -7.00 4.27
C VAL A 210 -11.28 -8.36 4.11
N SER A 211 -11.77 -8.63 2.90
CA SER A 211 -12.26 -9.96 2.52
C SER A 211 -11.24 -10.75 1.72
N GLY A 212 -10.32 -10.06 1.03
CA GLY A 212 -9.21 -10.68 0.31
C GLY A 212 -8.52 -9.69 -0.62
N PHE A 213 -7.74 -10.24 -1.54
CA PHE A 213 -6.90 -9.50 -2.47
C PHE A 213 -7.14 -9.94 -3.91
N VAL A 214 -6.85 -9.06 -4.86
CA VAL A 214 -6.96 -9.35 -6.29
C VAL A 214 -5.64 -9.07 -6.99
N SER A 215 -5.14 -10.06 -7.72
CA SER A 215 -3.87 -9.96 -8.44
C SER A 215 -4.02 -9.38 -9.85
N PRO A 216 -3.22 -8.37 -10.25
CA PRO A 216 -3.20 -7.85 -11.63
C PRO A 216 -2.49 -8.77 -12.62
N VAL A 217 -1.62 -9.64 -12.13
CA VAL A 217 -0.75 -10.55 -12.90
C VAL A 217 -0.99 -11.99 -12.51
#